data_AF-A0A7S4E7U1-F1
#
_entry.id   AF-A0A7S4E7U1-F1
#
_cell.length_a   1.000
_cell.length_b   1.000
_cell.length_c   1.000
_cell.angle_alpha   90.00
_cell.angle_beta   90.00
_cell.angle_gamma   90.00
#
_symmetry.space_group_name_H-M   'P 1'
#
loop_
_entity.id
_entity.type
_entity.pdbx_description
1 polymer ?
#
loop_
_entity_poly.entity_id
_entity_poly.type
_entity_poly.pdbx_seq_one_letter_code
_entity_poly.pdbx_strand_id
1 'polypeptide(L)'
;PTLVDFHTGREGIAAPEASLVVERLDVPAGGAGIHNGRLWHGSGRNRSRTQPRRGLGIHFVPADARFRDAENGYETLAHRFRDPSGGNALPDHAFPVTWTM
;
A
#
# COMPACT_ATOMS: atom_id res chain seq x y z
N PRO A 1 -25.67 -3.79 -3.80
CA PRO A 1 -24.20 -3.96 -3.72
C PRO A 1 -23.52 -2.92 -4.63
N THR A 2 -23.00 -1.85 -4.04
CA THR A 2 -22.31 -0.78 -4.76
C THR A 2 -20.98 -1.30 -5.28
N LEU A 3 -20.83 -1.33 -6.61
CA LEU A 3 -19.56 -1.62 -7.27
C LEU A 3 -18.58 -0.52 -6.91
N VAL A 4 -17.53 -0.86 -6.18
CA VAL A 4 -16.35 0.00 -6.03
C VAL A 4 -15.61 -0.07 -7.36
N ASP A 5 -15.58 1.05 -8.09
CA ASP A 5 -14.87 1.16 -9.36
C ASP A 5 -13.36 1.14 -9.08
N PHE A 6 -12.75 -0.03 -9.23
CA PHE A 6 -11.30 -0.17 -9.16
C PHE A 6 -10.70 0.42 -10.44
N HIS A 7 -9.87 1.46 -10.29
CA HIS A 7 -9.04 2.05 -11.35
C HIS A 7 -8.65 1.03 -12.42
N THR A 8 -9.15 1.23 -13.64
CA THR A 8 -9.13 0.32 -14.79
C THR A 8 -7.75 0.09 -15.42
N GLY A 9 -6.67 0.38 -14.71
CA GLY A 9 -5.34 -0.12 -15.05
C GLY A 9 -5.28 -1.61 -14.76
N ARG A 10 -5.59 -2.45 -15.76
CA ARG A 10 -5.37 -3.90 -15.70
C ARG A 10 -3.89 -4.13 -15.41
N GLU A 11 -3.57 -4.79 -14.30
CA GLU A 11 -2.20 -5.29 -14.03
C GLU A 11 -1.88 -6.51 -14.93
N GLY A 12 -2.20 -6.42 -16.22
CA GLY A 12 -1.94 -7.47 -17.21
C GLY A 12 -2.86 -8.70 -17.16
N ILE A 13 -3.86 -8.78 -16.26
CA ILE A 13 -4.74 -9.96 -16.18
C ILE A 13 -6.06 -9.71 -16.94
N ALA A 14 -6.20 -10.35 -18.10
CA ALA A 14 -7.34 -10.16 -19.00
C ALA A 14 -8.61 -10.93 -18.56
N ALA A 15 -8.43 -12.06 -17.86
CA ALA A 15 -9.51 -12.88 -17.33
C ALA A 15 -9.00 -13.58 -16.06
N PRO A 16 -9.46 -13.21 -14.85
CA PRO A 16 -9.10 -13.94 -13.64
C PRO A 16 -9.91 -15.25 -13.60
N GLU A 17 -9.49 -16.27 -14.34
CA GLU A 17 -9.80 -17.65 -13.99
C GLU A 17 -8.77 -18.07 -12.95
N ALA A 18 -9.14 -18.02 -11.67
CA ALA A 18 -8.24 -18.50 -10.63
C ALA A 18 -9.02 -18.97 -9.40
N SER A 19 -8.84 -20.24 -9.04
CA SER A 19 -8.97 -20.67 -7.65
C SER A 19 -8.06 -19.80 -6.79
N LEU A 20 -8.62 -19.06 -5.83
CA LEU A 20 -7.84 -18.26 -4.89
C LEU A 20 -7.03 -19.20 -3.97
N VAL A 21 -5.72 -19.16 -4.08
CA VAL A 21 -4.81 -19.82 -3.14
C VAL A 21 -4.31 -18.77 -2.16
N VAL A 22 -4.51 -19.03 -0.87
CA VAL A 22 -4.04 -18.15 0.21
C VAL A 22 -2.82 -18.80 0.85
N GLU A 23 -1.66 -18.18 0.64
CA GLU A 23 -0.40 -18.64 1.21
C GLU A 23 -0.05 -17.88 2.48
N ARG A 24 0.53 -18.59 3.45
CA ARG A 24 1.09 -18.01 4.67
C ARG A 24 2.60 -18.05 4.62
N LEU A 25 3.23 -16.89 4.77
CA LEU A 25 4.67 -16.75 4.89
C LEU A 25 5.05 -16.46 6.34
N ASP A 26 5.97 -17.26 6.90
CA ASP A 26 6.61 -16.95 8.17
C ASP A 26 7.91 -16.18 7.90
N VAL A 27 8.03 -14.99 8.50
CA VAL A 27 9.15 -14.08 8.28
C VAL A 27 10.02 -14.05 9.54
N PRO A 28 11.29 -14.50 9.49
CA PRO A 28 12.19 -14.43 10.64
C PRO A 28 12.52 -12.97 10.99
N ALA A 29 13.06 -12.74 12.19
CA ALA A 29 13.56 -11.43 12.57
C ALA A 29 14.63 -10.95 11.57
N GLY A 30 14.48 -9.73 11.04
CA GLY A 30 15.32 -9.18 9.98
C GLY A 30 14.86 -9.51 8.55
N GLY A 31 13.88 -10.42 8.39
CA GLY A 31 13.26 -10.68 7.09
C GLY A 31 12.21 -9.62 6.70
N ALA A 32 11.81 -9.64 5.44
CA ALA A 32 10.78 -8.74 4.89
C ALA A 32 9.91 -9.47 3.85
N GLY A 33 8.67 -9.01 3.70
CA GLY A 33 7.79 -9.37 2.59
C GLY A 33 7.50 -8.14 1.74
N ILE A 34 7.47 -8.30 0.42
CA ILE A 34 7.12 -7.24 -0.53
C ILE A 34 5.82 -7.64 -1.22
N HIS A 35 4.88 -6.72 -1.30
CA HIS A 35 3.63 -6.94 -2.02
C HIS A 35 3.22 -5.69 -2.82
N ASN A 36 2.46 -5.92 -3.89
CA ASN A 36 1.79 -4.85 -4.61
C ASN A 36 0.70 -4.21 -3.70
N GLY A 37 0.45 -2.90 -3.84
CA GLY A 37 -0.58 -2.18 -3.08
C GLY A 37 -2.02 -2.68 -3.29
N ARG A 38 -2.27 -3.46 -4.35
CA ARG A 38 -3.56 -4.10 -4.66
C ARG A 38 -3.66 -5.56 -4.21
N LEU A 39 -2.59 -6.16 -3.69
CA LEU A 39 -2.63 -7.53 -3.22
C LEU A 39 -3.50 -7.64 -1.96
N TRP A 40 -4.50 -8.54 -1.97
CA TRP A 40 -5.21 -8.89 -0.75
C TRP A 40 -4.26 -9.62 0.20
N HIS A 41 -4.05 -9.04 1.38
CA HIS A 41 -3.14 -9.59 2.37
C HIS A 41 -3.63 -9.25 3.79
N GLY A 42 -3.06 -9.93 4.77
CA GLY A 42 -3.38 -9.70 6.16
C GLY A 42 -2.40 -10.43 7.07
N SER A 43 -2.62 -10.28 8.37
CA SER A 43 -1.80 -10.95 9.37
C SER A 43 -2.66 -11.74 10.33
N GLY A 44 -2.24 -12.96 10.66
CA GLY A 44 -2.90 -13.78 11.67
C GLY A 44 -2.76 -13.19 13.07
N ARG A 45 -3.65 -13.63 13.99
CA ARG A 45 -3.59 -13.27 15.42
C ARG A 45 -2.23 -13.64 16.04
N ASN A 46 -1.64 -12.73 16.82
CA ASN A 46 -0.49 -13.07 17.66
C ASN A 46 -0.94 -14.03 18.79
N ARG A 47 -0.38 -15.24 18.81
CA ARG A 47 -0.70 -16.28 19.82
C ARG A 47 0.29 -16.30 21.00
N SER A 48 1.38 -15.55 20.93
CA SER A 48 2.32 -15.45 22.05
C SER A 48 1.66 -14.76 23.24
N ARG A 49 1.86 -15.32 24.44
CA ARG A 49 1.37 -14.76 25.71
C ARG A 49 2.36 -13.79 26.34
N THR A 50 3.61 -13.80 25.89
CA THR A 50 4.74 -13.11 26.54
C THR A 50 5.48 -12.18 25.59
N GLN A 51 5.26 -12.27 24.28
CA GLN A 51 6.01 -11.51 23.28
C GLN A 51 5.08 -10.80 22.28
N PRO A 52 5.22 -9.48 22.10
CA PRO A 52 4.51 -8.77 21.04
C PRO A 52 5.13 -9.07 19.67
N ARG A 53 4.29 -9.17 18.63
CA ARG A 53 4.73 -9.19 17.24
C ARG A 53 4.88 -7.75 16.75
N ARG A 54 6.10 -7.36 16.39
CA ARG A 54 6.42 -6.03 15.84
C ARG A 54 6.85 -6.16 14.38
N GLY A 55 6.44 -5.21 13.55
CA GLY A 55 6.84 -5.10 12.15
C GLY A 55 6.84 -3.64 11.73
N LEU A 56 7.63 -3.33 10.70
CA LEU A 56 7.69 -2.00 10.09
C LEU A 56 7.15 -2.11 8.66
N GLY A 57 6.12 -1.33 8.36
CA GLY A 57 5.61 -1.16 7.00
C GLY A 57 6.26 0.05 6.34
N ILE A 58 6.74 -0.12 5.11
CA ILE A 58 7.27 0.96 4.26
C ILE A 58 6.53 0.89 2.94
N HIS A 59 5.94 2.01 2.52
CA HIS A 59 5.27 2.12 1.22
C HIS A 59 6.18 2.85 0.24
N PHE A 60 6.33 2.31 -0.96
CA PHE A 60 6.99 2.95 -2.08
C PHE A 60 5.95 3.33 -3.12
N VAL A 61 6.17 4.47 -3.77
CA VAL A 61 5.34 4.98 -4.86
C VAL A 61 6.25 5.38 -6.02
N PRO A 62 5.74 5.46 -7.26
CA PRO A 62 6.49 6.04 -8.36
C PRO A 62 7.02 7.44 -8.02
N ALA A 63 8.21 7.79 -8.52
CA ALA A 63 8.84 9.08 -8.25
C ALA A 63 8.03 10.27 -8.80
N ASP A 64 7.15 10.03 -9.77
CA ASP A 64 6.24 11.00 -10.38
C ASP A 64 4.81 10.93 -9.83
N ALA A 65 4.59 10.20 -8.73
CA ALA A 65 3.29 10.11 -8.07
C ALA A 65 2.80 11.47 -7.57
N ARG A 66 1.47 11.65 -7.58
CA ARG A 66 0.78 12.88 -7.16
C ARG A 66 -0.35 12.55 -6.20
N PHE A 67 -0.65 13.48 -5.31
CA PHE A 67 -1.90 13.45 -4.55
C PHE A 67 -3.09 13.50 -5.51
N ARG A 68 -4.07 12.65 -5.27
CA ARG A 68 -5.41 12.77 -5.85
C ARG A 68 -6.31 13.43 -4.81
N ASP A 69 -7.39 14.05 -5.27
CA ASP A 69 -8.39 14.55 -4.34
C ASP A 69 -9.07 13.37 -3.62
N ALA A 70 -9.46 13.61 -2.36
CA ALA A 70 -10.07 12.58 -1.53
C ALA A 70 -11.42 12.14 -2.14
N GLU A 71 -11.48 10.91 -2.63
CA GLU A 71 -12.73 10.30 -3.05
C GLU A 71 -13.65 10.15 -1.83
N ASN A 72 -14.87 10.68 -1.93
CA ASN A 72 -15.89 10.63 -0.88
C ASN A 72 -15.47 11.26 0.46
N GLY A 73 -14.54 12.22 0.45
CA GLY A 73 -14.10 12.94 1.65
C GLY A 73 -13.20 12.13 2.59
N TYR A 74 -12.74 10.94 2.17
CA TYR A 74 -11.82 10.13 2.97
C TYR A 74 -10.36 10.42 2.62
N GLU A 75 -9.75 11.29 3.41
CA GLU A 75 -8.30 11.51 3.36
C GLU A 75 -7.54 10.37 4.02
N THR A 76 -6.60 9.79 3.28
CA THR A 76 -5.54 8.95 3.87
C THR A 76 -4.56 9.78 4.70
N LEU A 77 -3.78 9.14 5.56
CA LEU A 77 -2.71 9.79 6.33
C LEU A 77 -1.71 10.56 5.46
N ALA A 78 -1.52 10.15 4.20
CA ALA A 78 -0.61 10.80 3.26
C ALA A 78 -1.07 12.22 2.91
N HIS A 79 -2.39 12.50 2.87
CA HIS A 79 -2.91 13.83 2.53
C HIS A 79 -2.53 14.90 3.56
N ARG A 80 -2.14 14.52 4.78
CA ARG A 80 -1.61 15.46 5.78
C ARG A 80 -0.30 16.14 5.36
N PHE A 81 0.39 15.58 4.37
CA PHE A 81 1.60 16.13 3.78
C PHE A 81 1.31 16.91 2.49
N ARG A 82 0.05 17.01 2.05
CA ARG A 82 -0.31 17.80 0.87
C ARG A 82 -0.09 19.28 1.16
N ASP A 83 0.47 19.99 0.18
CA ASP A 83 0.64 21.43 0.25
C ASP A 83 -0.72 22.13 0.46
N PRO A 84 -0.91 22.86 1.57
CA PRO A 84 -2.15 23.58 1.85
C PRO A 84 -2.50 24.65 0.82
N SER A 85 -1.53 25.12 0.03
CA SER A 85 -1.75 26.08 -1.06
C SER A 85 -2.42 25.48 -2.30
N GLY A 86 -2.66 24.16 -2.31
CA GLY A 86 -3.42 23.47 -3.35
C GLY A 86 -2.58 22.60 -4.30
N GLY A 87 -1.27 22.50 -4.07
CA GLY A 87 -0.39 21.61 -4.83
C GLY A 87 -0.78 20.14 -4.72
N ASN A 88 -0.49 19.36 -5.76
CA ASN A 88 -0.68 17.91 -5.77
C ASN A 88 0.62 17.11 -5.88
N ALA A 89 1.78 17.78 -5.91
CA ALA A 89 3.06 17.10 -5.83
C ALA A 89 3.29 16.51 -4.44
N LEU A 90 3.96 15.36 -4.38
CA LEU A 90 4.46 14.82 -3.12
C LEU A 90 5.69 15.65 -2.69
N PRO A 91 5.76 16.13 -1.44
CA PRO A 91 6.92 16.90 -1.00
C PRO A 91 8.13 16.01 -0.70
N ASP A 92 9.29 16.34 -1.27
CA ASP A 92 10.54 15.56 -1.15
C ASP A 92 10.95 15.24 0.30
N HIS A 93 10.69 16.16 1.23
CA HIS A 93 11.07 15.97 2.63
C HIS A 93 10.29 14.84 3.33
N ALA A 94 9.11 14.48 2.82
CA ALA A 94 8.28 13.39 3.34
C ALA A 94 8.21 12.18 2.41
N PHE A 95 8.48 12.36 1.12
CA PHE A 95 8.49 11.31 0.09
C PHE A 95 9.79 11.35 -0.72
N PRO A 96 10.94 11.05 -0.10
CA PRO A 96 12.23 11.11 -0.79
C PRO A 96 12.32 10.06 -1.90
N VAL A 97 12.94 10.42 -3.02
CA VAL A 97 13.31 9.46 -4.06
C VAL A 97 14.37 8.50 -3.50
N THR A 98 14.10 7.20 -3.53
CA THR A 98 14.98 6.17 -2.99
C THR A 98 15.87 5.49 -4.04
N TRP A 99 15.55 5.65 -5.33
CA TRP A 99 16.28 5.01 -6.43
C TRP A 99 16.06 5.73 -7.77
N THR A 100 17.11 5.79 -8.59
CA THR A 100 17.12 6.32 -9.97
C THR A 100 17.98 5.42 -10.85
N MET A 101 17.63 5.29 -12.13
CA MET A 101 18.42 4.56 -13.15
C MET A 101 19.59 5.40 -13.68
#